data_AF-A0A496VLS1-F1
#
_entry.id   AF-A0A496VLS1-F1
#
_cell.length_a   1.000
_cell.length_b   1.000
_cell.length_c   1.000
_cell.angle_alpha   90.00
_cell.angle_beta   90.00
_cell.angle_gamma   90.00
#
_symmetry.space_group_name_H-M   'P 1'
#
loop_
_entity.id
_entity.type
_entity.pdbx_description
1 polymer ?
#
loop_
_entity_poly.entity_id
_entity_poly.type
_entity_poly.pdbx_seq_one_letter_code
_entity_poly.pdbx_strand_id
1 'polypeptide(L)'
;MKNKISICSLLLVVLLFVSPLAFAVPPYFGISVGENLSFKTSTCLSVAKQVLKNEGFQKVVQYKGGTTVFAAYRNRNPYHYKALVKCLSKSGVIVVIAVAKKSKNVRQKAETLLHKIQRNKSIKPAQKTVPADDTPADDKAISTFEGDKSVSTLTTQSQARGSEQRDVIENWQQTLLNSENWQQTLLNKAQCLSRAEMSLRDSGFYRHFNFDDDSIYGKNDDGYKGLIRCVISESLVFFQVTGGHSRTRDQLLNQLEKNF
;
A
#
# COMPACT_ATOMS: atom_id res chain seq x y z
N MET A 1 -23.73 1.11 54.71
CA MET A 1 -22.41 0.60 54.27
C MET A 1 -21.63 1.78 53.69
N LYS A 2 -20.56 2.24 54.35
CA LYS A 2 -19.79 3.41 53.92
C LYS A 2 -18.70 2.93 52.94
N ASN A 3 -18.82 3.28 51.67
CA ASN A 3 -17.85 2.95 50.63
C ASN A 3 -16.53 3.69 50.92
N LYS A 4 -15.54 2.98 51.47
CA LYS A 4 -14.16 3.44 51.54
C LYS A 4 -13.57 3.37 50.14
N ILE A 5 -13.81 4.41 49.35
CA ILE A 5 -13.07 4.62 48.10
C ILE A 5 -11.60 4.78 48.49
N SER A 6 -10.78 3.79 48.12
CA SER A 6 -9.37 3.71 48.47
C SER A 6 -8.62 4.90 47.86
N ILE A 7 -8.05 5.73 48.72
CA ILE A 7 -7.28 6.93 48.35
C ILE A 7 -6.15 6.58 47.36
N CYS A 8 -5.60 5.35 47.41
CA CYS A 8 -4.61 4.86 46.45
C CYS A 8 -5.14 4.81 45.00
N SER A 9 -6.41 4.47 44.80
CA SER A 9 -6.99 4.38 43.45
C SER A 9 -7.11 5.76 42.81
N LEU A 10 -7.46 6.78 43.60
CA LEU A 10 -7.53 8.17 43.12
C LEU A 10 -6.14 8.69 42.72
N LEU A 11 -5.10 8.36 43.50
CA LEU A 11 -3.73 8.79 43.25
C LEU A 11 -3.15 8.16 41.98
N LEU A 12 -3.48 6.90 41.71
CA LEU A 12 -3.06 6.17 40.51
C LEU A 12 -3.74 6.75 39.25
N VAL A 13 -5.02 7.11 39.35
CA VAL A 13 -5.74 7.81 38.27
C VAL A 13 -5.11 9.19 37.99
N VAL A 14 -4.76 9.96 39.02
CA VAL A 14 -4.06 11.25 38.84
C VAL A 14 -2.68 11.05 38.21
N LEU A 15 -1.91 10.03 38.61
CA LEU A 15 -0.62 9.70 38.00
C LEU A 15 -0.76 9.33 36.51
N LEU A 16 -1.83 8.61 36.13
CA LEU A 16 -2.12 8.30 34.73
C LEU A 16 -2.48 9.55 33.90
N PHE A 17 -3.19 10.53 34.49
CA PHE A 17 -3.50 11.79 33.81
C PHE A 17 -2.32 12.76 33.69
N VAL A 18 -1.35 12.69 34.61
CA VAL A 18 -0.13 13.53 34.59
C VAL A 18 1.02 12.85 33.84
N SER A 19 0.84 11.61 33.41
CA SER A 19 1.85 10.87 32.62
C SER A 19 2.06 11.56 31.26
N PRO A 20 3.27 12.06 30.95
CA PRO A 20 3.58 12.72 29.68
C PRO A 20 3.50 11.81 28.44
N LEU A 21 3.12 10.54 28.63
CA LEU A 21 2.97 9.52 27.59
C LEU A 21 1.84 9.82 26.60
N ALA A 22 0.91 10.72 26.91
CA ALA A 22 -0.20 11.10 26.01
C ALA A 22 0.16 12.21 25.01
N PHE A 23 1.32 12.87 25.14
CA PHE A 23 1.73 13.88 24.16
C PHE A 23 2.35 13.17 22.96
N ALA A 24 1.52 12.95 21.93
CA ALA A 24 2.01 12.53 20.62
C ALA A 24 3.11 13.51 20.18
N VAL A 25 4.36 13.02 20.15
CA VAL A 25 5.53 13.83 19.82
C VAL A 25 5.50 14.08 18.31
N PRO A 26 5.63 15.34 17.84
CA PRO A 26 5.64 15.65 16.42
C PRO A 26 6.72 14.84 15.66
N PRO A 27 6.50 14.55 14.37
CA PRO A 27 5.54 15.22 13.49
C PRO A 27 4.16 14.55 13.47
N TYR A 28 3.12 15.38 13.36
CA TYR A 28 1.75 14.92 13.15
C TYR A 28 1.49 14.74 11.66
N PHE A 29 0.71 13.73 11.30
CA PHE A 29 0.30 13.48 9.92
C PHE A 29 -1.22 13.54 9.78
N GLY A 30 -1.66 13.98 8.62
CA GLY A 30 -3.05 13.96 8.17
C GLY A 30 -3.10 13.28 6.82
N ILE A 31 -4.01 12.34 6.65
CA ILE A 31 -4.15 11.53 5.43
C ILE A 31 -5.54 11.78 4.87
N SER A 32 -5.62 11.95 3.55
CA SER A 32 -6.88 12.02 2.81
C SER A 32 -6.76 11.18 1.55
N VAL A 33 -7.80 10.41 1.25
CA VAL A 33 -7.84 9.46 0.13
C VAL A 33 -9.05 9.80 -0.74
N GLY A 34 -8.79 9.96 -2.04
CA GLY A 34 -9.83 10.08 -3.05
C GLY A 34 -9.87 8.81 -3.88
N GLU A 35 -11.04 8.20 -3.99
CA GLU A 35 -11.26 6.92 -4.69
C GLU A 35 -12.23 7.10 -5.85
N ASN A 36 -12.38 6.06 -6.68
CA ASN A 36 -13.31 6.04 -7.81
C ASN A 36 -13.07 7.20 -8.79
N LEU A 37 -11.80 7.47 -9.12
CA LEU A 37 -11.40 8.52 -10.05
C LEU A 37 -10.85 7.93 -11.34
N SER A 38 -11.07 8.59 -12.47
CA SER A 38 -10.47 8.25 -13.76
C SER A 38 -9.51 9.36 -14.17
N PHE A 39 -8.22 9.00 -14.29
CA PHE A 39 -7.15 9.92 -14.69
C PHE A 39 -5.92 9.17 -15.20
N LYS A 40 -5.08 9.85 -16.01
CA LYS A 40 -3.73 9.37 -16.36
C LYS A 40 -2.74 9.76 -15.26
N THR A 41 -1.77 8.89 -14.94
CA THR A 41 -0.76 9.16 -13.90
C THR A 41 -0.03 10.47 -14.14
N SER A 42 0.46 10.70 -15.37
CA SER A 42 1.21 11.91 -15.75
C SER A 42 0.38 13.19 -15.53
N THR A 43 -0.90 13.16 -15.88
CA THR A 43 -1.83 14.27 -15.68
C THR A 43 -2.05 14.55 -14.20
N CYS A 44 -2.34 13.51 -13.38
CA CYS A 44 -2.51 13.67 -11.94
C CYS A 44 -1.25 14.25 -11.27
N LEU A 45 -0.06 13.76 -11.64
CA LEU A 45 1.20 14.27 -11.10
C LEU A 45 1.45 15.74 -11.48
N SER A 46 1.13 16.12 -12.72
CA SER A 46 1.24 17.52 -13.17
C SER A 46 0.30 18.44 -12.40
N VAL A 47 -0.97 18.05 -12.26
CA VAL A 47 -1.98 18.77 -11.47
C VAL A 47 -1.56 18.87 -10.01
N ALA A 48 -1.09 17.78 -9.41
CA ALA A 48 -0.61 17.76 -8.03
C ALA A 48 0.55 18.73 -7.82
N LYS A 49 1.54 18.74 -8.73
CA LYS A 49 2.64 19.73 -8.68
C LYS A 49 2.12 21.16 -8.74
N GLN A 50 1.18 21.45 -9.64
CA GLN A 50 0.60 22.77 -9.78
C GLN A 50 -0.15 23.21 -8.51
N VAL A 51 -1.01 22.34 -7.96
CA VAL A 51 -1.73 22.59 -6.71
C VAL A 51 -0.76 22.84 -5.57
N LEU A 52 0.28 22.01 -5.42
CA LEU A 52 1.29 22.18 -4.37
C LEU A 52 2.03 23.53 -4.53
N LYS A 53 2.43 23.91 -5.74
CA LYS A 53 3.05 25.22 -5.99
C LYS A 53 2.09 26.38 -5.63
N ASN A 54 0.83 26.31 -6.05
CA ASN A 54 -0.18 27.32 -5.76
C ASN A 54 -0.49 27.45 -4.26
N GLU A 55 -0.33 26.35 -3.51
CA GLU A 55 -0.45 26.32 -2.05
C GLU A 55 0.80 26.79 -1.31
N GLY A 56 1.77 27.36 -2.04
CA GLY A 56 3.00 27.95 -1.53
C GLY A 56 4.09 26.94 -1.16
N PHE A 57 3.96 25.67 -1.57
CA PHE A 57 5.07 24.73 -1.42
C PHE A 57 6.20 25.11 -2.39
N GLN A 58 7.43 25.19 -1.86
CA GLN A 58 8.59 25.71 -2.60
C GLN A 58 9.43 24.59 -3.21
N LYS A 59 9.68 23.52 -2.44
CA LYS A 59 10.45 22.37 -2.92
C LYS A 59 9.50 21.27 -3.35
N VAL A 60 9.08 21.28 -4.62
CA VAL A 60 8.18 20.26 -5.20
C VAL A 60 8.98 19.34 -6.11
N VAL A 61 9.15 18.08 -5.70
CA VAL A 61 9.97 17.08 -6.39
C VAL A 61 9.10 15.87 -6.72
N GLN A 62 9.18 15.37 -7.95
CA GLN A 62 8.57 14.09 -8.33
C GLN A 62 9.63 13.00 -8.29
N TYR A 63 9.28 11.83 -7.75
CA TYR A 63 10.14 10.66 -7.77
C TYR A 63 10.32 10.16 -9.21
N LYS A 64 11.55 9.90 -9.65
CA LYS A 64 11.83 9.44 -11.03
C LYS A 64 11.13 8.11 -11.29
N GLY A 65 10.37 8.02 -12.38
CA GLY A 65 9.57 6.83 -12.71
C GLY A 65 8.42 6.53 -11.74
N GLY A 66 8.21 7.36 -10.71
CA GLY A 66 7.24 7.09 -9.65
C GLY A 66 5.88 7.77 -9.86
N THR A 67 4.91 7.29 -9.09
CA THR A 67 3.55 7.84 -9.00
C THR A 67 3.43 8.87 -7.87
N THR A 68 4.54 9.45 -7.41
CA THR A 68 4.57 10.26 -6.17
C THR A 68 5.22 11.63 -6.38
N VAL A 69 4.60 12.65 -5.81
CA VAL A 69 5.14 14.02 -5.69
C VAL A 69 5.33 14.34 -4.21
N PHE A 70 6.52 14.80 -3.87
CA PHE A 70 6.87 15.33 -2.56
C PHE A 70 6.94 16.84 -2.62
N ALA A 71 6.50 17.50 -1.55
CA ALA A 71 6.53 18.93 -1.44
C ALA A 71 6.86 19.41 -0.03
N ALA A 72 7.59 20.52 0.09
CA ALA A 72 7.83 21.19 1.38
C ALA A 72 7.54 22.71 1.31
N TYR A 73 6.83 23.21 2.32
CA TYR A 73 6.45 24.61 2.48
C TYR A 73 7.42 25.34 3.40
N ARG A 74 8.16 26.34 2.90
CA ARG A 74 9.16 27.08 3.70
C ARG A 74 8.59 28.44 4.12
N ASN A 75 8.46 28.67 5.42
CA ASN A 75 8.57 30.04 5.94
C ASN A 75 9.10 30.03 7.38
N ARG A 76 10.41 29.70 7.51
CA ARG A 76 11.23 29.50 8.73
C ARG A 76 11.15 28.12 9.42
N ASN A 77 12.17 27.85 10.25
CA ASN A 77 12.50 26.53 10.81
C ASN A 77 11.50 26.08 11.90
N PRO A 78 11.14 24.79 11.96
CA PRO A 78 11.21 23.78 10.90
C PRO A 78 9.95 23.85 10.04
N TYR A 79 10.08 23.69 8.72
CA TYR A 79 8.99 23.75 7.71
C TYR A 79 7.60 23.47 8.28
N HIS A 80 6.66 24.42 8.14
CA HIS A 80 5.34 24.27 8.74
C HIS A 80 4.56 23.05 8.23
N TYR A 81 4.73 22.73 6.93
CA TYR A 81 4.11 21.57 6.30
C TYR A 81 5.04 20.90 5.29
N LYS A 82 5.04 19.56 5.30
CA LYS A 82 5.47 18.71 4.20
C LYS A 82 4.24 18.01 3.63
N ALA A 83 4.26 17.68 2.35
CA ALA A 83 3.18 16.95 1.71
C ALA A 83 3.73 15.88 0.77
N LEU A 84 2.98 14.78 0.66
CA LEU A 84 3.17 13.69 -0.28
C LEU A 84 1.85 13.48 -1.00
N VAL A 85 1.89 13.41 -2.33
CA VAL A 85 0.74 13.07 -3.16
C VAL A 85 1.10 11.85 -4.00
N LYS A 86 0.33 10.77 -3.88
CA LYS A 86 0.48 9.54 -4.68
C LYS A 86 -0.71 9.37 -5.62
N CYS A 87 -0.44 9.25 -6.91
CA CYS A 87 -1.43 9.15 -8.00
C CYS A 87 -1.48 7.72 -8.55
N LEU A 88 -2.41 6.89 -8.07
CA LEU A 88 -2.57 5.50 -8.47
C LEU A 88 -3.67 5.38 -9.54
N SER A 89 -3.34 5.66 -10.80
CA SER A 89 -4.35 5.68 -11.87
C SER A 89 -4.99 4.33 -12.16
N LYS A 90 -4.25 3.22 -12.00
CA LYS A 90 -4.78 1.86 -12.24
C LYS A 90 -5.93 1.53 -11.29
N SER A 91 -5.86 2.00 -10.05
CA SER A 91 -6.91 1.80 -9.04
C SER A 91 -7.85 3.00 -8.93
N GLY A 92 -7.63 4.08 -9.69
CA GLY A 92 -8.41 5.30 -9.57
C GLY A 92 -8.30 5.98 -8.20
N VAL A 93 -7.15 5.86 -7.52
CA VAL A 93 -6.93 6.38 -6.16
C VAL A 93 -5.90 7.50 -6.13
N ILE A 94 -6.19 8.57 -5.39
CA ILE A 94 -5.22 9.62 -5.04
C ILE A 94 -5.08 9.65 -3.51
N VAL A 95 -3.85 9.48 -3.03
CA VAL A 95 -3.54 9.58 -1.59
C VAL A 95 -2.77 10.87 -1.36
N VAL A 96 -3.25 11.68 -0.41
CA VAL A 96 -2.57 12.90 0.03
C VAL A 96 -2.22 12.77 1.50
N ILE A 97 -0.95 12.94 1.81
CA ILE A 97 -0.43 12.96 3.18
C ILE A 97 0.15 14.33 3.43
N ALA A 98 -0.31 15.01 4.48
CA ALA A 98 0.29 16.23 4.99
C ALA A 98 0.96 15.94 6.34
N VAL A 99 2.12 16.54 6.58
CA VAL A 99 2.91 16.36 7.80
C VAL A 99 3.26 17.73 8.37
N ALA A 100 3.05 17.94 9.66
CA ALA A 100 3.24 19.24 10.32
C ALA A 100 3.79 19.11 11.74
N LYS A 101 4.39 20.18 12.25
CA LYS A 101 4.86 20.25 13.65
C LYS A 101 3.70 20.39 14.66
N LYS A 102 2.54 20.90 14.22
CA LYS A 102 1.33 21.04 15.03
C LYS A 102 0.22 20.16 14.44
N SER A 103 -0.51 19.44 15.28
CA SER A 103 -1.63 18.59 14.85
C SER A 103 -2.79 19.39 14.29
N LYS A 104 -2.98 20.61 14.81
CA LYS A 104 -4.05 21.52 14.42
C LYS A 104 -4.02 21.75 12.90
N ASN A 105 -5.07 21.28 12.23
CA ASN A 105 -5.34 21.42 10.80
C ASN A 105 -4.53 20.52 9.84
N VAL A 106 -3.71 19.57 10.31
CA VAL A 106 -2.93 18.71 9.39
C VAL A 106 -3.83 17.85 8.50
N ARG A 107 -4.89 17.27 9.06
CA ARG A 107 -5.92 16.51 8.32
C ARG A 107 -6.67 17.40 7.34
N GLN A 108 -7.18 18.54 7.80
CA GLN A 108 -7.89 19.51 6.94
C GLN A 108 -7.01 19.98 5.78
N LYS A 109 -5.69 20.13 5.99
CA LYS A 109 -4.74 20.48 4.92
C LYS A 109 -4.66 19.36 3.88
N ALA A 110 -4.57 18.10 4.28
CA ALA A 110 -4.57 16.96 3.35
C ALA A 110 -5.87 16.89 2.52
N GLU A 111 -7.03 17.04 3.18
CA GLU A 111 -8.36 17.07 2.53
C GLU A 111 -8.48 18.25 1.55
N THR A 112 -8.02 19.44 1.94
CA THR A 112 -8.04 20.64 1.09
C THR A 112 -7.19 20.45 -0.16
N LEU A 113 -6.00 19.86 -0.03
CA LEU A 113 -5.12 19.56 -1.14
C LEU A 113 -5.75 18.53 -2.08
N LEU A 114 -6.32 17.45 -1.55
CA LEU A 114 -7.02 16.43 -2.33
C LEU A 114 -8.17 17.05 -3.13
N HIS A 115 -9.03 17.83 -2.47
CA HIS A 115 -10.17 18.47 -3.12
C HIS A 115 -9.74 19.46 -4.22
N LYS A 116 -8.62 20.18 -4.04
CA LYS A 116 -8.06 21.05 -5.09
C LYS A 116 -7.50 20.27 -6.28
N ILE A 117 -6.92 19.10 -6.04
CA ILE A 117 -6.46 18.20 -7.11
C ILE A 117 -7.66 17.67 -7.88
N GLN A 118 -8.68 17.14 -7.20
CA GLN A 118 -9.87 16.55 -7.81
C GLN A 118 -10.73 17.55 -8.60
N ARG A 119 -10.78 18.82 -8.20
CA ARG A 119 -11.52 19.86 -8.93
C ARG A 119 -10.93 20.20 -10.30
N ASN A 120 -9.74 19.72 -10.63
CA ASN A 120 -9.20 19.90 -11.97
C ASN A 120 -9.99 19.05 -12.98
N LYS A 121 -10.46 19.68 -14.09
CA LYS A 121 -11.29 19.03 -15.13
C LYS A 121 -10.71 17.73 -15.70
N SER A 122 -9.40 17.52 -15.54
CA SER A 122 -8.68 16.34 -16.02
C SER A 122 -8.83 15.10 -15.12
N ILE A 123 -9.41 15.25 -13.93
CA ILE A 123 -9.67 14.16 -12.99
C ILE A 123 -11.19 14.08 -12.85
N LYS A 124 -11.78 13.02 -13.38
CA LYS A 124 -13.23 12.82 -13.34
C LYS A 124 -13.57 11.71 -12.35
N PRO A 125 -14.74 11.74 -11.70
CA PRO A 125 -15.30 10.54 -11.11
C PRO A 125 -15.34 9.45 -12.17
N ALA A 126 -14.90 8.24 -11.83
CA ALA A 126 -15.07 7.08 -12.68
C ALA A 126 -16.58 6.94 -12.93
N GLN A 127 -16.99 6.98 -14.19
CA GLN A 127 -18.36 6.62 -14.53
C GLN A 127 -18.50 5.18 -14.11
N LYS A 128 -19.38 4.92 -13.14
CA LYS A 128 -19.80 3.57 -12.80
C LYS A 128 -20.43 3.05 -14.08
N THR A 129 -19.70 2.23 -14.84
CA THR A 129 -20.29 1.40 -15.88
C THR A 129 -21.26 0.52 -15.13
N VAL A 130 -22.50 0.96 -15.08
CA VAL A 130 -23.62 0.11 -14.71
C VAL A 130 -23.51 -1.03 -15.72
N PRO A 131 -23.27 -2.27 -15.27
CA PRO A 131 -23.32 -3.41 -16.15
C PRO A 131 -24.59 -3.26 -16.96
N ALA A 132 -24.49 -3.28 -18.29
CA ALA A 132 -25.66 -3.22 -19.14
C ALA A 132 -26.58 -4.34 -18.65
N ASP A 133 -27.70 -3.95 -18.05
CA ASP A 133 -28.72 -4.88 -17.61
C ASP A 133 -29.15 -5.59 -18.90
N ASP A 134 -28.87 -6.89 -18.99
CA ASP A 134 -29.28 -7.75 -20.08
C ASP A 134 -30.81 -7.89 -20.00
N THR A 135 -31.53 -6.79 -20.26
CA THR A 135 -32.98 -6.78 -20.41
C THR A 135 -33.29 -7.56 -21.68
N PRO A 136 -33.95 -8.73 -21.58
CA PRO A 136 -34.34 -9.48 -22.77
C PRO A 136 -35.41 -8.68 -23.52
N ALA A 137 -35.11 -8.30 -24.75
CA ALA A 137 -36.13 -7.90 -25.70
C ALA A 137 -36.81 -9.16 -26.24
N ASP A 138 -38.06 -9.41 -25.84
CA ASP A 138 -39.23 -9.41 -26.73
C ASP A 138 -40.42 -10.21 -26.17
N ASP A 139 -41.54 -9.49 -26.08
CA ASP A 139 -42.91 -10.01 -26.05
C ASP A 139 -43.34 -10.49 -27.46
N LYS A 140 -44.01 -11.65 -27.57
CA LYS A 140 -45.32 -11.76 -28.27
C LYS A 140 -45.92 -13.17 -28.28
N ALA A 141 -47.24 -13.16 -28.34
CA ALA A 141 -48.17 -14.27 -28.15
C ALA A 141 -48.62 -14.97 -29.46
N ILE A 142 -49.34 -16.10 -29.25
CA ILE A 142 -50.28 -16.83 -30.14
C ILE A 142 -49.67 -17.87 -31.11
N SER A 143 -49.99 -19.15 -30.87
CA SER A 143 -50.76 -20.04 -31.77
C SER A 143 -50.44 -21.52 -31.55
N THR A 144 -51.48 -22.29 -31.27
CA THR A 144 -51.57 -23.76 -31.36
C THR A 144 -51.04 -24.28 -32.70
N PHE A 145 -50.24 -25.36 -32.71
CA PHE A 145 -50.23 -26.37 -33.79
C PHE A 145 -49.50 -27.64 -33.30
N GLU A 146 -50.18 -28.79 -33.43
CA GLU A 146 -49.62 -30.14 -33.29
C GLU A 146 -48.59 -30.42 -34.40
N GLY A 147 -47.55 -31.18 -34.08
CA GLY A 147 -46.53 -31.55 -35.07
C GLY A 147 -45.39 -32.39 -34.48
N ASP A 148 -45.54 -33.69 -34.66
CA ASP A 148 -44.67 -34.78 -34.26
C ASP A 148 -43.22 -34.73 -34.79
N LYS A 149 -42.35 -35.49 -34.12
CA LYS A 149 -41.07 -36.08 -34.57
C LYS A 149 -39.74 -35.29 -34.47
N SER A 150 -39.04 -35.64 -33.39
CA SER A 150 -37.82 -36.49 -33.41
C SER A 150 -36.42 -35.86 -33.31
N VAL A 151 -35.63 -36.54 -32.47
CA VAL A 151 -34.16 -36.71 -32.45
C VAL A 151 -33.31 -35.65 -31.74
N SER A 152 -32.90 -36.08 -30.53
CA SER A 152 -31.58 -36.00 -29.88
C SER A 152 -30.54 -35.02 -30.40
N THR A 153 -30.13 -34.09 -29.53
CA THR A 153 -28.70 -33.92 -29.20
C THR A 153 -28.56 -33.41 -27.77
N LEU A 154 -28.12 -34.29 -26.87
CA LEU A 154 -27.70 -33.94 -25.52
C LEU A 154 -26.33 -33.23 -25.63
N THR A 155 -26.28 -31.93 -25.43
CA THR A 155 -25.02 -31.21 -25.21
C THR A 155 -25.05 -30.59 -23.82
N THR A 156 -24.38 -31.26 -22.90
CA THR A 156 -24.08 -30.77 -21.55
C THR A 156 -23.18 -29.53 -21.67
N GLN A 157 -23.76 -28.34 -21.53
CA GLN A 157 -22.99 -27.13 -21.23
C GLN A 157 -22.81 -27.02 -19.72
N SER A 158 -21.62 -27.41 -19.26
CA SER A 158 -21.15 -27.11 -17.92
C SER A 158 -21.06 -25.60 -17.70
N GLN A 159 -21.55 -25.15 -16.55
CA GLN A 159 -21.34 -23.83 -15.98
C GLN A 159 -19.91 -23.31 -16.19
N ALA A 160 -19.78 -22.21 -16.93
CA ALA A 160 -18.60 -21.35 -16.89
C ALA A 160 -18.95 -20.08 -16.10
N ARG A 161 -19.01 -20.24 -14.78
CA ARG A 161 -18.87 -19.12 -13.83
C ARG A 161 -17.37 -18.81 -13.77
N GLY A 162 -16.89 -17.86 -14.58
CA GLY A 162 -15.44 -17.79 -14.81
C GLY A 162 -14.90 -16.58 -15.55
N SER A 163 -15.14 -15.37 -15.04
CA SER A 163 -14.35 -14.20 -15.47
C SER A 163 -14.08 -13.14 -14.41
N GLU A 164 -14.71 -13.16 -13.24
CA GLU A 164 -14.40 -12.21 -12.15
C GLU A 164 -13.40 -12.77 -11.11
N GLN A 165 -12.97 -14.01 -11.29
CA GLN A 165 -12.03 -14.71 -10.39
C GLN A 165 -10.65 -14.93 -11.01
N ARG A 166 -10.33 -14.31 -12.16
CA ARG A 166 -9.00 -14.42 -12.78
C ARG A 166 -8.00 -13.40 -12.25
N ASP A 167 -8.44 -12.20 -11.89
CA ASP A 167 -7.54 -11.17 -11.34
C ASP A 167 -7.18 -11.42 -9.86
N VAL A 168 -7.94 -12.28 -9.17
CA VAL A 168 -7.58 -12.75 -7.82
C VAL A 168 -6.55 -13.89 -7.90
N ILE A 169 -6.65 -14.78 -8.89
CA ILE A 169 -5.79 -15.98 -9.01
C ILE A 169 -4.34 -15.63 -9.44
N GLU A 170 -4.12 -14.58 -10.25
CA GLU A 170 -2.75 -14.13 -10.56
C GLU A 170 -2.01 -13.55 -9.34
N ASN A 171 -2.74 -12.99 -8.36
CA ASN A 171 -2.14 -12.50 -7.12
C ASN A 171 -1.78 -13.65 -6.15
N TRP A 172 -2.52 -14.76 -6.17
CA TRP A 172 -2.20 -15.96 -5.34
C TRP A 172 -1.02 -16.76 -5.88
N GLN A 173 -0.75 -16.74 -7.18
CA GLN A 173 0.42 -17.42 -7.75
C GLN A 173 1.74 -16.74 -7.34
N GLN A 174 1.74 -15.43 -7.09
CA GLN A 174 2.91 -14.72 -6.54
C GLN A 174 3.17 -15.06 -5.07
N THR A 175 2.14 -15.44 -4.30
CA THR A 175 2.31 -15.89 -2.90
C THR A 175 2.93 -17.30 -2.81
N LEU A 176 2.73 -18.17 -3.81
CA LEU A 176 3.21 -19.57 -3.79
C LEU A 176 4.72 -19.73 -4.08
N LEU A 177 5.37 -18.68 -4.56
CA LEU A 177 6.79 -18.70 -4.94
C LEU A 177 7.71 -18.05 -3.91
N ASN A 178 7.18 -17.72 -2.74
CA ASN A 178 7.90 -17.02 -1.69
C ASN A 178 7.99 -17.90 -0.44
N SER A 179 9.15 -17.88 0.21
CA SER A 179 9.32 -18.33 1.58
C SER A 179 9.74 -17.10 2.39
N GLU A 180 9.10 -16.86 3.53
CA GLU A 180 9.29 -15.63 4.31
C GLU A 180 9.27 -15.88 5.82
N ASN A 181 9.97 -15.02 6.57
CA ASN A 181 10.01 -15.06 8.03
C ASN A 181 10.29 -13.67 8.63
N TRP A 182 9.97 -13.52 9.91
CA TRP A 182 10.16 -12.31 10.71
C TRP A 182 10.97 -12.60 11.96
N GLN A 183 11.94 -11.73 12.27
CA GLN A 183 12.76 -11.81 13.47
C GLN A 183 12.84 -10.45 14.18
N GLN A 184 12.92 -10.45 15.51
CA GLN A 184 13.19 -9.24 16.28
C GLN A 184 14.66 -8.83 16.15
N THR A 185 14.94 -7.53 16.18
CA THR A 185 16.29 -6.98 16.16
C THR A 185 16.42 -5.78 17.08
N LEU A 186 17.59 -5.64 17.70
CA LEU A 186 17.97 -4.44 18.46
C LEU A 186 18.93 -3.54 17.66
N LEU A 187 19.24 -3.92 16.42
CA LEU A 187 20.15 -3.16 15.57
C LEU A 187 19.51 -1.86 15.11
N ASN A 188 20.29 -0.78 15.09
CA ASN A 188 19.84 0.44 14.42
C ASN A 188 19.82 0.26 12.90
N LYS A 189 19.23 1.22 12.17
CA LYS A 189 19.07 1.13 10.70
C LYS A 189 20.36 0.80 9.96
N ALA A 190 21.45 1.51 10.27
CA ALA A 190 22.71 1.34 9.56
C ALA A 190 23.35 -0.03 9.85
N GLN A 191 23.30 -0.46 11.12
CA GLN A 191 23.79 -1.78 11.53
C GLN A 191 22.97 -2.91 10.90
N CYS A 192 21.64 -2.78 10.89
CA CYS A 192 20.76 -3.78 10.30
C CYS A 192 21.02 -3.93 8.80
N LEU A 193 21.12 -2.82 8.06
CA LEU A 193 21.41 -2.85 6.62
C LEU A 193 22.80 -3.45 6.34
N SER A 194 23.83 -3.07 7.11
CA SER A 194 25.16 -3.67 6.97
C SER A 194 25.15 -5.17 7.22
N ARG A 195 24.42 -5.63 8.26
CA ARG A 195 24.29 -7.05 8.59
C ARG A 195 23.48 -7.82 7.55
N ALA A 196 22.42 -7.22 7.03
CA ALA A 196 21.60 -7.76 5.95
C ALA A 196 22.41 -7.95 4.66
N GLU A 197 23.27 -6.99 4.31
CA GLU A 197 24.16 -7.13 3.15
C GLU A 197 25.10 -8.33 3.31
N MET A 198 25.77 -8.43 4.48
CA MET A 198 26.67 -9.54 4.77
C MET A 198 25.92 -10.88 4.73
N SER A 199 24.75 -10.98 5.36
CA SER A 199 23.93 -12.18 5.35
C SER A 199 23.55 -12.62 3.93
N LEU A 200 23.15 -11.69 3.05
CA LEU A 200 22.87 -12.00 1.65
C LEU A 200 24.10 -12.53 0.90
N ARG A 201 25.27 -11.90 1.10
CA ARG A 201 26.53 -12.35 0.50
C ARG A 201 26.91 -13.74 1.00
N ASP A 202 26.95 -13.95 2.31
CA ASP A 202 27.32 -15.21 2.95
C ASP A 202 26.33 -16.35 2.62
N SER A 203 25.13 -16.00 2.18
CA SER A 203 24.09 -16.95 1.72
C SER A 203 24.08 -17.15 0.19
N GLY A 204 25.05 -16.60 -0.55
CA GLY A 204 25.24 -16.86 -1.98
C GLY A 204 24.54 -15.90 -2.94
N PHE A 205 23.93 -14.81 -2.46
CA PHE A 205 23.15 -13.88 -3.30
C PHE A 205 24.00 -12.74 -3.89
N TYR A 206 25.08 -13.05 -4.61
CA TYR A 206 26.08 -12.06 -5.05
C TYR A 206 25.69 -11.16 -6.22
N ARG A 207 24.65 -11.50 -7.00
CA ARG A 207 24.29 -10.80 -8.23
C ARG A 207 23.18 -9.78 -8.00
N HIS A 208 23.20 -8.70 -8.80
CA HIS A 208 22.14 -7.69 -8.82
C HIS A 208 21.80 -7.09 -7.44
N PHE A 209 22.83 -6.87 -6.61
CA PHE A 209 22.70 -6.16 -5.35
C PHE A 209 22.19 -4.76 -5.58
N ASN A 210 21.10 -4.41 -4.91
CA ASN A 210 20.60 -3.05 -4.91
C ASN A 210 19.87 -2.78 -3.59
N PHE A 211 19.81 -1.51 -3.23
CA PHE A 211 19.42 -1.00 -1.93
C PHE A 211 18.19 -0.13 -2.13
N ASP A 212 17.15 -0.36 -1.33
CA ASP A 212 15.94 0.46 -1.34
C ASP A 212 15.59 0.84 0.09
N ASP A 213 15.87 2.08 0.47
CA ASP A 213 15.63 2.73 1.77
C ASP A 213 15.88 1.89 3.04
N ASP A 214 15.05 0.88 3.32
CA ASP A 214 15.07 -0.03 4.46
C ASP A 214 15.33 -1.50 4.08
N SER A 215 15.62 -1.79 2.82
CA SER A 215 15.65 -3.12 2.24
C SER A 215 16.90 -3.34 1.38
N ILE A 216 17.40 -4.58 1.36
CA ILE A 216 18.49 -5.03 0.50
C ILE A 216 18.04 -6.28 -0.23
N TYR A 217 18.37 -6.36 -1.50
CA TYR A 217 18.01 -7.48 -2.36
C TYR A 217 19.21 -7.94 -3.18
N GLY A 218 19.26 -9.25 -3.43
CA GLY A 218 20.28 -9.90 -4.23
C GLY A 218 19.74 -11.14 -4.94
N LYS A 219 20.52 -11.67 -5.88
CA LYS A 219 20.18 -12.85 -6.67
C LYS A 219 21.35 -13.83 -6.65
N ASN A 220 21.08 -15.12 -6.52
CA ASN A 220 22.10 -16.16 -6.63
C ASN A 220 22.23 -16.68 -8.08
N ASP A 221 23.19 -17.58 -8.31
CA ASP A 221 23.47 -18.15 -9.63
C ASP A 221 22.31 -19.02 -10.15
N ASP A 222 21.60 -19.70 -9.25
CA ASP A 222 20.46 -20.57 -9.56
C ASP A 222 19.15 -19.82 -9.86
N GLY A 223 19.18 -18.48 -9.85
CA GLY A 223 18.04 -17.67 -10.20
C GLY A 223 17.15 -17.22 -9.05
N TYR A 224 17.42 -17.66 -7.81
CA TYR A 224 16.67 -17.27 -6.62
C TYR A 224 16.99 -15.84 -6.24
N LYS A 225 15.98 -15.14 -5.70
CA LYS A 225 16.14 -13.77 -5.20
C LYS A 225 15.95 -13.76 -3.69
N GLY A 226 16.90 -13.16 -2.98
CA GLY A 226 16.83 -12.93 -1.55
C GLY A 226 16.54 -11.46 -1.27
N LEU A 227 15.74 -11.20 -0.24
CA LEU A 227 15.42 -9.87 0.26
C LEU A 227 15.48 -9.88 1.79
N ILE A 228 16.12 -8.86 2.36
CA ILE A 228 16.09 -8.58 3.79
C ILE A 228 15.64 -7.13 3.98
N ARG A 229 14.63 -6.92 4.82
CA ARG A 229 14.08 -5.60 5.13
C ARG A 229 14.14 -5.29 6.62
N CYS A 230 14.75 -4.16 6.95
CA CYS A 230 14.98 -3.63 8.29
C CYS A 230 13.86 -2.67 8.72
N VAL A 231 12.83 -3.18 9.39
CA VAL A 231 11.69 -2.40 9.90
C VAL A 231 12.00 -1.87 11.30
N ILE A 232 12.88 -0.85 11.35
CA ILE A 232 13.43 -0.32 12.61
C ILE A 232 12.37 0.29 13.54
N SER A 233 11.29 0.85 12.99
CA SER A 233 10.18 1.39 13.78
C SER A 233 9.51 0.36 14.67
N GLU A 234 9.59 -0.92 14.30
CA GLU A 234 8.95 -2.04 15.00
C GLU A 234 9.98 -2.99 15.61
N SER A 235 11.29 -2.68 15.50
CA SER A 235 12.38 -3.57 15.92
C SER A 235 12.30 -4.95 15.25
N LEU A 236 11.92 -4.99 13.97
CA LEU A 236 11.73 -6.21 13.18
C LEU A 236 12.62 -6.26 11.94
N VAL A 237 12.94 -7.49 11.53
CA VAL A 237 13.62 -7.82 10.27
C VAL A 237 12.79 -8.83 9.53
N PHE A 238 12.53 -8.55 8.27
CA PHE A 238 11.80 -9.42 7.36
C PHE A 238 12.76 -10.08 6.38
N PHE A 239 12.68 -11.39 6.26
CA PHE A 239 13.45 -12.20 5.33
C PHE A 239 12.51 -12.79 4.29
N GLN A 240 12.93 -12.78 3.03
CA GLN A 240 12.16 -13.37 1.95
C GLN A 240 13.10 -13.98 0.90
N VAL A 241 12.76 -15.18 0.45
CA VAL A 241 13.39 -15.83 -0.70
C VAL A 241 12.34 -16.20 -1.72
N THR A 242 12.61 -15.89 -3.00
CA THR A 242 11.73 -16.22 -4.12
C THR A 242 12.43 -17.09 -5.15
N GLY A 243 11.74 -18.08 -5.72
CA GLY A 243 12.30 -19.01 -6.70
C GLY A 243 11.44 -20.25 -6.97
N GLY A 244 11.88 -21.11 -7.89
CA GLY A 244 11.05 -22.20 -8.43
C GLY A 244 10.76 -23.36 -7.48
N HIS A 245 11.70 -23.73 -6.59
CA HIS A 245 11.57 -24.93 -5.73
C HIS A 245 11.43 -24.56 -4.25
N SER A 246 10.35 -24.98 -3.62
CA SER A 246 10.03 -24.64 -2.21
C SER A 246 11.12 -25.05 -1.23
N ARG A 247 11.56 -26.31 -1.28
CA ARG A 247 12.60 -26.83 -0.37
C ARG A 247 13.89 -26.01 -0.43
N THR A 248 14.32 -25.60 -1.63
CA THR A 248 15.50 -24.76 -1.82
C THR A 248 15.28 -23.36 -1.28
N ARG A 249 14.08 -22.77 -1.48
CA ARG A 249 13.75 -21.47 -0.87
C ARG A 249 13.82 -21.52 0.65
N ASP A 250 13.25 -22.55 1.26
CA ASP A 250 13.24 -22.69 2.73
C ASP A 250 14.66 -22.88 3.28
N GLN A 251 15.50 -23.66 2.59
CA GLN A 251 16.92 -23.80 2.93
C GLN A 251 17.67 -22.47 2.86
N LEU A 252 17.48 -21.72 1.77
CA LEU A 252 18.11 -20.41 1.58
C LEU A 252 17.59 -19.37 2.58
N LEU A 253 16.29 -19.41 2.92
CA LEU A 253 15.69 -18.54 3.94
C LEU A 253 16.32 -18.80 5.31
N ASN A 254 16.38 -20.07 5.73
CA ASN A 254 17.05 -20.47 6.97
C ASN A 254 18.53 -20.06 6.99
N GLN A 255 19.21 -20.09 5.83
CA GLN A 255 20.60 -19.65 5.72
C GLN A 255 20.73 -18.14 5.89
N LEU A 256 19.83 -17.34 5.30
CA LEU A 256 19.78 -15.89 5.51
C LEU A 256 19.57 -15.54 6.98
N GLU A 257 18.63 -16.21 7.65
CA GLU A 257 18.35 -16.00 9.08
C GLU A 257 19.55 -16.35 9.95
N LYS A 258 20.19 -17.50 9.67
CA LYS A 258 21.37 -17.95 10.43
C LYS A 258 22.57 -17.02 10.27
N ASN A 259 22.74 -16.43 9.08
CA ASN A 259 23.84 -15.53 8.77
C ASN A 259 23.57 -14.08 9.19
N PHE A 260 22.33 -13.75 9.55
CA PHE A 260 21.94 -12.43 10.08
C PHE A 260 22.23 -12.33 11.58
#